data_AF-A0A7Y2H1H9-F1
#
_entry.id   AF-A0A7Y2H1H9-F1
#
_cell.length_a   1.000
_cell.length_b   1.000
_cell.length_c   1.000
_cell.angle_alpha   90.00
_cell.angle_beta   90.00
_cell.angle_gamma   90.00
#
_symmetry.space_group_name_H-M   'P 1'
#
loop_
_entity.id
_entity.type
_entity.pdbx_description
1 polymer ?
#
loop_
_entity_poly.entity_id
_entity_poly.type
_entity_poly.pdbx_seq_one_letter_code
_entity_poly.pdbx_strand_id
1 'polypeptide(L)'
;MGYVYAGAKAMVELHQIEMEQFLEVWKQAQDSNLALPKTEDKDYASLEALLRHVLGAARFYVIWSCKNLELPDPGFDELPEEGSSFEDYRSSLAQILDRWGLPFKEVPEEAYYKQTYKTGWGTDHTIETMLEHAVVHPMRHRHQLSKLMERR
;
A
#
# COMPACT_ATOMS: atom_id res chain seq x y z
N MET A 1 -20.98 -2.94 13.10
CA MET A 1 -21.24 -3.61 11.82
C MET A 1 -19.91 -4.15 11.29
N GLY A 2 -19.80 -5.45 11.05
CA GLY A 2 -18.59 -6.09 10.46
C GLY A 2 -18.65 -6.10 8.94
N TYR A 3 -17.63 -6.67 8.30
CA TYR A 3 -17.59 -6.86 6.84
C TYR A 3 -18.64 -7.90 6.39
N VAL A 4 -19.28 -7.65 5.24
CA VAL A 4 -20.16 -8.61 4.57
C VAL A 4 -19.35 -9.80 4.04
N TYR A 5 -18.18 -9.55 3.43
CA TYR A 5 -17.27 -10.58 2.95
C TYR A 5 -16.06 -10.74 3.89
N ALA A 6 -15.90 -11.93 4.47
CA ALA A 6 -14.79 -12.20 5.40
C ALA A 6 -13.41 -12.16 4.73
N GLY A 7 -13.32 -12.50 3.43
CA GLY A 7 -12.06 -12.42 2.68
C GLY A 7 -11.56 -10.98 2.55
N ALA A 8 -12.46 -10.03 2.29
CA ALA A 8 -12.10 -8.61 2.26
C ALA A 8 -11.58 -8.13 3.62
N LYS A 9 -12.22 -8.53 4.73
CA LYS A 9 -11.73 -8.23 6.07
C LYS A 9 -10.30 -8.73 6.29
N ALA A 10 -10.06 -10.00 5.94
CA ALA A 10 -8.74 -10.60 6.09
C ALA A 10 -7.67 -9.87 5.27
N MET A 11 -7.97 -9.48 4.02
CA MET A 11 -7.04 -8.73 3.18
C MET A 11 -6.74 -7.33 3.72
N VAL A 12 -7.74 -6.65 4.29
CA VAL A 12 -7.53 -5.35 4.95
C VAL A 12 -6.60 -5.50 6.16
N GLU A 13 -6.84 -6.51 7.00
CA GLU A 13 -6.01 -6.78 8.20
C GLU A 13 -4.58 -7.17 7.80
N LEU A 14 -4.41 -8.00 6.77
CA LEU A 14 -3.09 -8.37 6.23
C LEU A 14 -2.36 -7.18 5.62
N HIS A 15 -3.06 -6.31 4.88
CA HIS A 15 -2.45 -5.10 4.32
C HIS A 15 -1.94 -4.19 5.43
N GLN A 16 -2.73 -4.00 6.49
CA GLN A 16 -2.30 -3.23 7.66
C GLN A 16 -1.01 -3.80 8.26
N ILE A 17 -0.97 -5.10 8.50
CA ILE A 17 0.22 -5.79 9.05
C ILE A 17 1.45 -5.54 8.16
N GLU A 18 1.34 -5.75 6.85
CA GLU A 18 2.49 -5.62 5.95
C GLU A 18 2.93 -4.17 5.76
N MET A 19 2.02 -3.19 5.82
CA MET A 19 2.38 -1.77 5.78
C MET A 19 3.12 -1.33 7.05
N GLU A 20 2.65 -1.77 8.22
CA GLU A 20 3.31 -1.50 9.50
C GLU A 20 4.72 -2.12 9.53
N GLN A 21 4.84 -3.40 9.15
CA GLN A 21 6.14 -4.08 9.06
C GLN A 21 7.08 -3.44 8.02
N PHE A 22 6.53 -2.97 6.89
CA PHE A 22 7.31 -2.24 5.90
C PHE A 22 7.87 -0.94 6.49
N LEU A 23 7.05 -0.15 7.18
CA LEU A 23 7.49 1.12 7.76
C LEU A 23 8.60 0.92 8.81
N GLU A 24 8.51 -0.13 9.62
CA GLU A 24 9.56 -0.49 10.59
C GLU A 24 10.89 -0.82 9.91
N VAL A 25 10.87 -1.70 8.89
CA VAL A 25 12.07 -2.08 8.14
C VAL A 25 12.64 -0.89 7.37
N TRP A 26 11.77 -0.04 6.82
CA TRP A 26 12.17 1.20 6.18
C TRP A 26 12.92 2.11 7.15
N LYS A 27 12.42 2.26 8.38
CA LYS A 27 13.08 3.08 9.41
C LYS A 27 14.44 2.51 9.79
N GLN A 28 14.57 1.19 9.91
CA GLN A 28 15.86 0.53 10.15
C GLN A 28 16.85 0.77 9.00
N ALA A 29 16.38 0.71 7.75
CA ALA A 29 17.19 1.03 6.58
C ALA A 29 17.67 2.50 6.61
N GLN A 30 16.79 3.42 6.98
CA GLN A 30 17.14 4.83 7.16
C GLN A 30 18.20 5.01 8.26
N ASP A 31 17.98 4.43 9.44
CA ASP A 31 18.87 4.57 10.61
C ASP A 31 20.25 3.96 10.39
N SER A 32 20.32 2.90 9.59
CA SER A 32 21.60 2.32 9.18
C SER A 32 22.29 3.12 8.07
N ASN A 33 21.70 4.19 7.54
CA ASN A 33 22.16 4.91 6.36
C ASN A 33 22.33 3.97 5.16
N LEU A 34 21.37 3.07 4.91
CA LEU A 34 21.42 2.10 3.83
C LEU A 34 21.61 2.80 2.47
N ALA A 35 22.65 2.40 1.74
CA ALA A 35 22.86 2.86 0.37
C ALA A 35 22.03 1.98 -0.59
N LEU A 36 21.15 2.59 -1.37
CA LEU A 36 20.38 1.89 -2.40
C LEU A 36 21.26 1.61 -3.64
N PRO A 37 21.02 0.49 -4.37
CA PRO A 37 21.68 0.22 -5.64
C PRO A 37 21.41 1.31 -6.68
N LYS A 38 22.37 1.56 -7.58
CA LYS A 38 22.11 2.41 -8.76
C LYS A 38 21.12 1.70 -9.69
N THR A 39 20.04 2.39 -10.02
CA THR A 39 18.96 1.88 -10.88
C THR A 39 18.29 3.04 -11.62
N GLU A 40 17.61 2.73 -12.73
CA GLU A 40 16.75 3.67 -13.46
C GLU A 40 15.34 3.75 -12.85
N ASP A 41 15.01 2.85 -11.94
CA ASP A 41 13.76 2.85 -11.20
C ASP A 41 13.71 4.06 -10.25
N LYS A 42 12.80 4.98 -10.55
CA LYS A 42 12.62 6.23 -9.80
C LYS A 42 12.13 6.00 -8.37
N ASP A 43 11.39 4.92 -8.14
CA ASP A 43 10.89 4.56 -6.81
C ASP A 43 12.05 4.13 -5.88
N TYR A 44 13.20 3.76 -6.47
CA TYR A 44 14.43 3.41 -5.76
C TYR A 44 15.50 4.52 -5.80
N ALA A 45 15.16 5.73 -6.25
CA ALA A 45 16.09 6.87 -6.28
C ALA A 45 16.58 7.28 -4.87
N SER A 46 15.74 7.11 -3.85
CA SER A 46 16.07 7.31 -2.44
C SER A 46 15.15 6.45 -1.55
N LEU A 47 15.52 6.28 -0.28
CA LEU A 47 14.63 5.63 0.68
C LEU A 47 13.31 6.40 0.80
N GLU A 48 13.35 7.72 0.80
CA GLU A 48 12.15 8.55 0.85
C GLU A 48 11.26 8.37 -0.39
N ALA A 49 11.84 8.31 -1.59
CA ALA A 49 11.08 8.02 -2.81
C ALA A 49 10.36 6.67 -2.70
N LEU A 50 11.03 5.65 -2.17
CA LEU A 50 10.45 4.33 -1.95
C LEU A 50 9.30 4.36 -0.93
N LEU A 51 9.44 5.11 0.16
CA LEU A 51 8.38 5.28 1.16
C LEU A 51 7.16 5.96 0.57
N ARG A 52 7.35 7.08 -0.14
CA ARG A 52 6.28 7.81 -0.82
C ARG A 52 5.58 6.94 -1.86
N HIS A 53 6.33 6.15 -2.62
CA HIS A 53 5.79 5.17 -3.57
C HIS A 53 4.87 4.16 -2.88
N VAL A 54 5.33 3.50 -1.80
CA VAL A 54 4.54 2.47 -1.13
C VAL A 54 3.27 3.05 -0.47
N LEU A 55 3.35 4.23 0.16
CA LEU A 55 2.17 4.92 0.70
C LEU A 55 1.20 5.38 -0.39
N GLY A 56 1.74 5.87 -1.51
CA GLY A 56 0.95 6.28 -2.68
C GLY A 56 0.22 5.10 -3.31
N ALA A 57 0.89 3.96 -3.42
CA ALA A 57 0.31 2.71 -3.89
C ALA A 57 -0.84 2.25 -2.98
N ALA A 58 -0.66 2.30 -1.65
CA ALA A 58 -1.71 1.94 -0.69
C ALA A 58 -3.00 2.77 -0.88
N ARG A 59 -2.88 4.09 -1.10
CA ARG A 59 -4.01 4.97 -1.44
C ARG A 59 -4.61 4.60 -2.80
N PHE A 60 -3.75 4.41 -3.81
CA PHE A 60 -4.16 4.11 -5.18
C PHE A 60 -5.04 2.86 -5.24
N TYR A 61 -4.69 1.77 -4.55
CA TYR A 61 -5.44 0.52 -4.62
C TYR A 61 -6.89 0.69 -4.16
N VAL A 62 -7.14 1.45 -3.10
CA VAL A 62 -8.50 1.73 -2.61
C VAL A 62 -9.23 2.68 -3.55
N ILE A 63 -8.58 3.77 -3.99
CA ILE A 63 -9.19 4.72 -4.94
C ILE A 63 -9.61 4.00 -6.23
N TRP A 64 -8.73 3.15 -6.75
CA TRP A 64 -9.01 2.35 -7.94
C TRP A 64 -10.17 1.38 -7.71
N SER A 65 -10.19 0.67 -6.57
CA SER A 65 -11.29 -0.25 -6.27
C SER A 65 -12.62 0.49 -6.08
N CYS A 66 -12.64 1.61 -5.35
CA CYS A 66 -13.83 2.45 -5.19
C CYS A 66 -14.37 2.91 -6.54
N LYS A 67 -13.50 3.39 -7.43
CA LYS A 67 -13.90 3.83 -8.77
C LYS A 67 -14.56 2.71 -9.58
N ASN A 68 -13.99 1.50 -9.55
CA ASN A 68 -14.51 0.37 -10.34
C ASN A 68 -15.75 -0.29 -9.72
N LEU A 69 -15.95 -0.13 -8.41
CA LEU A 69 -17.16 -0.53 -7.69
C LEU A 69 -18.21 0.57 -7.60
N GLU A 70 -17.97 1.74 -8.21
CA GLU A 70 -18.84 2.93 -8.15
C GLU A 70 -19.14 3.39 -6.70
N LEU A 71 -18.17 3.21 -5.81
CA LEU A 71 -18.23 3.65 -4.41
C LEU A 71 -17.73 5.10 -4.28
N PRO A 72 -18.11 5.81 -3.19
CA PRO A 72 -17.56 7.13 -2.88
C PRO A 72 -16.03 7.12 -2.80
N ASP A 73 -15.43 8.28 -3.12
CA ASP A 73 -13.99 8.48 -2.93
C ASP A 73 -13.65 8.30 -1.43
N PRO A 74 -12.62 7.51 -1.09
CA PRO A 74 -12.22 7.28 0.30
C PRO A 74 -11.68 8.53 1.00
N GLY A 75 -11.40 9.60 0.25
CA GLY A 75 -11.05 10.92 0.75
C GLY A 75 -9.69 10.96 1.41
N PHE A 76 -8.66 10.31 0.86
CA PHE A 76 -7.32 10.34 1.46
C PHE A 76 -6.63 11.69 1.29
N ASP A 77 -6.02 12.15 2.38
CA ASP A 77 -5.16 13.34 2.40
C ASP A 77 -3.93 13.19 1.49
N GLU A 78 -3.32 14.30 1.10
CA GLU A 78 -2.09 14.29 0.33
C GLU A 78 -0.93 13.66 1.13
N LEU A 79 0.00 13.04 0.43
CA LEU A 79 1.19 12.49 1.08
C LEU A 79 2.14 13.63 1.48
N PRO A 80 2.95 13.43 2.53
CA PRO A 80 4.00 14.37 2.87
C PRO A 80 4.93 14.69 1.69
N GLU A 81 5.44 15.92 1.66
CA GLU A 81 6.39 16.39 0.66
C GLU A 81 7.79 15.78 0.90
N GLU A 82 8.65 15.83 -0.11
CA GLU A 82 10.06 15.45 0.04
C GLU A 82 10.77 16.31 1.10
N GLY A 83 11.55 15.66 1.98
CA GLY A 83 12.20 16.28 3.12
C GLY A 83 11.33 16.34 4.39
N SER A 84 10.11 15.78 4.36
CA SER A 84 9.27 15.65 5.57
C SER A 84 9.88 14.72 6.60
N SER A 85 9.47 14.85 7.86
CA SER A 85 9.99 14.00 8.94
C SER A 85 9.40 12.59 8.88
N PHE A 86 10.10 11.64 9.50
CA PHE A 86 9.56 10.28 9.65
C PHE A 86 8.20 10.25 10.38
N GLU A 87 7.97 11.14 11.35
CA GLU A 87 6.70 11.18 12.08
C GLU A 87 5.54 11.68 11.20
N ASP A 88 5.82 12.56 10.23
CA ASP A 88 4.82 12.99 9.24
C ASP A 88 4.37 11.81 8.37
N TYR A 89 5.33 10.99 7.90
CA TYR A 89 5.03 9.78 7.14
C TYR A 89 4.31 8.71 7.98
N ARG A 90 4.71 8.53 9.24
CA ARG A 90 4.05 7.62 10.17
C ARG A 90 2.61 8.03 10.43
N SER A 91 2.38 9.32 10.64
CA SER A 91 1.04 9.90 10.82
C SER A 91 0.19 9.73 9.56
N SER A 92 0.78 9.95 8.38
CA SER A 92 0.12 9.71 7.10
C SER A 92 -0.28 8.24 6.92
N LEU A 93 0.60 7.29 7.28
CA LEU A 93 0.26 5.87 7.24
C LEU A 93 -0.92 5.53 8.15
N ALA A 94 -0.94 6.04 9.39
CA ALA A 94 -2.04 5.81 10.31
C ALA A 94 -3.38 6.30 9.73
N GLN A 95 -3.40 7.49 9.14
CA GLN A 95 -4.60 8.03 8.48
C GLN A 95 -5.04 7.19 7.28
N ILE A 96 -4.09 6.69 6.48
CA ILE A 96 -4.39 5.79 5.36
C ILE A 96 -5.05 4.52 5.90
N LEU A 97 -4.46 3.87 6.90
CA LEU A 97 -4.95 2.61 7.46
C LEU A 97 -6.32 2.74 8.12
N ASP A 98 -6.58 3.83 8.83
CA ASP A 98 -7.88 4.13 9.45
C ASP A 98 -9.03 4.18 8.42
N ARG A 99 -8.73 4.65 7.20
CA ARG A 99 -9.71 4.78 6.12
C ARG A 99 -9.70 3.59 5.15
N TRP A 100 -8.61 2.85 5.07
CA TRP A 100 -8.33 1.89 3.99
C TRP A 100 -9.43 0.83 3.81
N GLY A 101 -9.90 0.26 4.92
CA GLY A 101 -10.91 -0.78 4.92
C GLY A 101 -12.36 -0.30 4.85
N LEU A 102 -12.62 0.99 5.06
CA LEU A 102 -13.99 1.51 5.21
C LEU A 102 -14.88 1.25 3.99
N PRO A 103 -14.43 1.48 2.74
CA PRO A 103 -15.29 1.29 1.57
C PRO A 103 -15.74 -0.16 1.35
N PHE A 104 -15.00 -1.12 1.88
CA PHE A 104 -15.18 -2.55 1.59
C PHE A 104 -16.14 -3.26 2.54
N LYS A 105 -16.61 -2.61 3.61
CA LYS A 105 -17.42 -3.26 4.66
C LYS A 105 -18.75 -3.81 4.14
N GLU A 106 -19.39 -3.11 3.21
CA GLU A 106 -20.75 -3.42 2.75
C GLU A 106 -20.77 -3.99 1.31
N VAL A 107 -19.60 -4.24 0.72
CA VAL A 107 -19.51 -4.77 -0.64
C VAL A 107 -19.85 -6.28 -0.62
N PRO A 108 -20.77 -6.75 -1.49
CA PRO A 108 -21.09 -8.17 -1.57
C PRO A 108 -19.92 -8.96 -2.15
N GLU A 109 -19.76 -10.21 -1.68
CA GLU A 109 -18.66 -11.11 -2.06
C GLU A 109 -18.50 -11.24 -3.57
N GLU A 110 -19.59 -11.35 -4.33
CA GLU A 110 -19.56 -11.52 -5.78
C GLU A 110 -18.89 -10.35 -6.51
N ALA A 111 -18.97 -9.13 -5.96
CA ALA A 111 -18.35 -7.96 -6.58
C ALA A 111 -16.81 -8.04 -6.58
N TYR A 112 -16.22 -8.89 -5.73
CA TYR A 112 -14.77 -8.99 -5.60
C TYR A 112 -14.10 -9.73 -6.76
N TYR A 113 -14.78 -10.71 -7.36
CA TYR A 113 -14.20 -11.60 -8.39
C TYR A 113 -14.97 -11.64 -9.72
N LYS A 114 -16.19 -11.10 -9.79
CA LYS A 114 -17.04 -11.23 -10.99
C LYS A 114 -16.54 -10.46 -12.20
N GLN A 115 -15.86 -9.33 -11.99
CA GLN A 115 -15.39 -8.44 -13.07
C GLN A 115 -13.89 -8.19 -12.95
N THR A 116 -13.26 -8.01 -14.11
CA THR A 116 -11.87 -7.58 -14.24
C THR A 116 -11.81 -6.17 -14.79
N TYR A 117 -10.88 -5.37 -14.29
CA TYR A 117 -10.72 -3.97 -14.62
C TYR A 117 -9.26 -3.67 -14.98
N LYS A 118 -9.05 -2.73 -15.90
CA LYS A 118 -7.71 -2.32 -16.34
C LYS A 118 -7.06 -1.39 -15.32
N THR A 119 -5.81 -1.64 -15.00
CA THR A 119 -4.97 -0.74 -14.20
C THR A 119 -4.23 0.28 -15.07
N GLY A 120 -3.74 1.36 -14.46
CA GLY A 120 -2.92 2.35 -15.16
C GLY A 120 -1.60 1.79 -15.73
N TRP A 121 -1.09 0.69 -15.16
CA TRP A 121 0.09 -0.03 -15.65
C TRP A 121 -0.23 -1.15 -16.64
N GLY A 122 -1.49 -1.28 -17.09
CA GLY A 122 -1.86 -2.13 -18.21
C GLY A 122 -2.17 -3.59 -17.88
N THR A 123 -2.24 -3.97 -16.60
CA THR A 123 -2.67 -5.33 -16.18
C THR A 123 -4.14 -5.33 -15.78
N ASP A 124 -4.83 -6.44 -16.04
CA ASP A 124 -6.22 -6.64 -15.65
C ASP A 124 -6.27 -7.27 -14.24
N HIS A 125 -7.10 -6.70 -13.37
CA HIS A 125 -7.29 -7.17 -11.99
C HIS A 125 -8.76 -7.25 -11.64
N THR A 126 -9.14 -8.22 -10.81
CA THR A 126 -10.39 -8.15 -10.06
C THR A 126 -10.17 -7.26 -8.82
N ILE A 127 -11.23 -6.93 -8.08
CA ILE A 127 -11.03 -6.24 -6.79
C ILE A 127 -10.26 -7.14 -5.82
N GLU A 128 -10.56 -8.43 -5.80
CA GLU A 128 -9.84 -9.42 -4.98
C GLU A 128 -8.34 -9.42 -5.27
N THR A 129 -7.94 -9.56 -6.55
CA THR A 129 -6.52 -9.59 -6.89
C THR A 129 -5.83 -8.23 -6.71
N MET A 130 -6.59 -7.13 -6.70
CA MET A 130 -6.07 -5.82 -6.31
C MET A 130 -5.78 -5.76 -4.80
N LEU A 131 -6.67 -6.31 -3.96
CA LEU A 131 -6.43 -6.38 -2.51
C LEU A 131 -5.25 -7.31 -2.19
N GLU A 132 -5.14 -8.45 -2.87
CA GLU A 132 -3.97 -9.33 -2.76
C GLU A 132 -2.68 -8.60 -3.15
N HIS A 133 -2.71 -7.83 -4.24
CA HIS A 133 -1.59 -7.01 -4.66
C HIS A 133 -1.22 -5.96 -3.60
N ALA A 134 -2.22 -5.34 -2.97
CA ALA A 134 -2.00 -4.39 -1.89
C ALA A 134 -1.30 -5.03 -0.67
N VAL A 135 -1.53 -6.30 -0.37
CA VAL A 135 -0.80 -7.04 0.67
C VAL A 135 0.63 -7.34 0.23
N VAL A 136 0.79 -7.89 -0.98
CA VAL A 136 2.11 -8.37 -1.47
C VAL A 136 3.08 -7.22 -1.75
N HIS A 137 2.57 -6.07 -2.18
CA HIS A 137 3.39 -4.93 -2.56
C HIS A 137 4.33 -4.42 -1.44
N PRO A 138 3.84 -4.00 -0.25
CA PRO A 138 4.71 -3.61 0.86
C PRO A 138 5.56 -4.78 1.37
N MET A 139 5.02 -6.01 1.41
CA MET A 139 5.78 -7.21 1.79
C MET A 139 7.03 -7.41 0.91
N ARG A 140 6.88 -7.23 -0.41
CA ARG A 140 7.98 -7.32 -1.37
C ARG A 140 9.04 -6.25 -1.12
N HIS A 141 8.64 -5.00 -0.96
CA HIS A 141 9.58 -3.89 -0.72
C HIS A 141 10.30 -4.03 0.64
N ARG A 142 9.57 -4.47 1.67
CA ARG A 142 10.14 -4.86 2.97
C ARG A 142 11.22 -5.92 2.82
N HIS A 143 10.93 -6.98 2.07
CA HIS A 143 11.89 -8.06 1.82
C HIS A 143 13.13 -7.54 1.06
N GLN A 144 12.94 -6.71 0.04
CA GLN A 144 14.04 -6.12 -0.73
C GLN A 144 14.97 -5.27 0.15
N LEU A 145 14.43 -4.40 1.00
CA LEU A 145 15.22 -3.62 1.96
C LEU A 145 15.96 -4.50 2.96
N SER A 146 15.29 -5.52 3.50
CA SER A 146 15.91 -6.47 4.42
C SER A 146 17.11 -7.17 3.77
N LYS A 147 16.97 -7.62 2.52
CA LYS A 147 18.07 -8.25 1.77
C LYS A 147 19.21 -7.29 1.45
N LEU A 148 18.94 -6.01 1.24
CA LEU A 148 19.99 -5.02 1.06
C LEU A 148 20.77 -4.77 2.35
N MET A 149 20.10 -4.74 3.50
CA MET A 149 20.74 -4.61 4.81
C MET A 149 21.58 -5.84 5.18
N GLU A 150 21.10 -7.05 4.88
CA GLU A 150 21.85 -8.31 5.13
C GLU A 150 23.15 -8.44 4.32
N ARG A 151 23.24 -7.79 3.15
CA ARG A 151 24.38 -7.90 2.22
C ARG A 151 25.51 -6.90 2.52
N ARG A 152 25.38 -6.11 3.59
CA ARG A 152 26.42 -5.18 4.02
C ARG A 152 27.61 -5.85 4.67
#